data_AF-A0A131XV71-F1
#
_entry.id   AF-A0A131XV71-F1
#
_cell.length_a   1.000
_cell.length_b   1.000
_cell.length_c   1.000
_cell.angle_alpha   90.00
_cell.angle_beta   90.00
_cell.angle_gamma   90.00
#
_symmetry.space_group_name_H-M   'P 1'
#
loop_
_entity.id
_entity.type
_entity.pdbx_description
1 polymer ?
#
loop_
_entity_poly.entity_id
_entity_poly.type
_entity_poly.pdbx_seq_one_letter_code
_entity_poly.pdbx_strand_id
1 'polypeptide(L)'
;MGIPLWITVTSLILVVATGIFLSLLHRRRQHGFFRKYGIPGPEPDLLSGNYMQLKKDRIEVMEGWIKRYGKVFGFYMGERPYMVVTDLDVIKECFIKETNNFYNRSNIFLDFEPFRSSLIGLSGFEWKKVRSALNPSFSTSKMKMMTHTMSQCVEEMLEVLGEHTVRGEAVNLLDVSQGLTLDVIAKCALAWQVECQRNVTDPMLRAVRKVLLDLESVLVDGLICFPPLRQAIEWVYPYSSYHDVTKQITDNLSKVIDLRRKKQGPRPTDMLQLMLNAQEDHENATSA
;
A
#
# COMPACT_ATOMS: atom_id res chain seq x y z
N MET A 1 -16.40 27.79 43.31
CA MET A 1 -17.61 27.60 42.47
C MET A 1 -17.21 26.81 41.24
N GLY A 2 -17.70 25.58 41.09
CA GLY A 2 -17.45 24.77 39.90
C GLY A 2 -18.28 25.27 38.72
N ILE A 3 -17.74 25.17 37.50
CA ILE A 3 -18.50 25.46 36.28
C ILE A 3 -19.65 24.44 36.20
N PRO A 4 -20.91 24.87 35.98
CA PRO A 4 -22.04 23.96 35.83
C PRO A 4 -21.82 22.98 34.68
N LEU A 5 -22.11 21.69 34.91
CA LEU A 5 -21.96 20.62 33.92
C LEU A 5 -22.68 20.91 32.59
N TRP A 6 -23.84 21.59 32.63
CA TRP A 6 -24.58 21.92 31.41
C TRP A 6 -23.86 22.97 30.55
N ILE A 7 -23.06 23.87 31.15
CA ILE A 7 -22.27 24.86 30.41
C ILE A 7 -21.10 24.19 29.71
N THR A 8 -20.43 23.23 30.37
CA THR A 8 -19.34 22.47 29.74
C THR A 8 -19.84 21.56 28.63
N VAL A 9 -21.01 20.93 28.81
CA VAL A 9 -21.63 20.09 27.77
C VAL A 9 -22.09 20.93 26.58
N THR A 10 -22.76 22.06 26.80
CA THR A 10 -23.23 22.92 25.70
C THR A 10 -22.08 23.59 24.95
N SER A 11 -21.01 24.02 25.64
CA SER A 11 -19.82 24.58 24.99
C SER A 11 -19.09 23.51 24.15
N LEU A 12 -18.97 22.28 24.66
CA LEU A 12 -18.38 21.17 23.90
C LEU A 12 -19.20 20.87 22.63
N ILE A 13 -20.53 20.80 22.73
CA ILE A 13 -21.41 20.57 21.59
C ILE A 13 -21.25 21.70 20.56
N LEU A 14 -21.17 22.96 21.00
CA LEU A 14 -21.01 24.10 20.10
C LEU A 14 -19.67 24.09 19.38
N VAL A 15 -18.58 23.74 20.07
CA VAL A 15 -17.25 23.57 19.45
C VAL A 15 -17.27 22.45 18.41
N VAL A 16 -17.85 21.29 18.74
CA VAL A 16 -17.97 20.15 17.81
C VAL A 16 -18.83 20.52 16.61
N ALA A 17 -19.99 21.15 16.83
CA ALA A 17 -20.89 21.57 15.75
C ALA A 17 -20.23 22.61 14.83
N THR A 18 -19.50 23.58 15.40
CA THR A 18 -18.74 24.56 14.63
C THR A 18 -17.63 23.89 13.82
N GLY A 19 -16.89 22.95 14.41
CA GLY A 19 -15.86 22.16 13.73
C GLY A 19 -16.41 21.34 12.56
N ILE A 20 -17.56 20.68 12.76
CA ILE A 20 -18.27 19.95 11.70
C ILE A 20 -18.69 20.92 10.60
N PHE A 21 -19.30 22.05 10.95
CA PHE A 21 -19.75 23.05 9.97
C PHE A 21 -18.58 23.59 9.12
N LEU A 22 -17.46 23.96 9.75
CA LEU A 22 -16.25 24.41 9.06
C LEU A 22 -15.68 23.32 8.14
N SER A 23 -15.67 22.05 8.59
CA SER A 23 -15.25 20.91 7.79
C SER A 23 -16.13 20.71 6.55
N LEU A 24 -17.46 20.81 6.70
CA LEU A 24 -18.40 20.69 5.59
C LEU A 24 -18.26 21.85 4.59
N LEU A 25 -18.02 23.07 5.07
CA LEU A 25 -17.73 24.22 4.21
C LEU A 25 -16.41 24.05 3.45
N HIS A 26 -15.37 23.56 4.13
CA HIS A 26 -14.09 23.25 3.49
C HIS A 26 -14.27 22.23 2.37
N ARG A 27 -15.00 21.14 2.63
CA ARG A 27 -15.31 20.09 1.63
C ARG A 27 -16.05 20.63 0.43
N ARG A 28 -17.12 21.40 0.65
CA ARG A 28 -17.86 22.07 -0.43
C ARG A 28 -16.94 22.92 -1.32
N ARG A 29 -15.96 23.60 -0.73
CA ARG A 29 -14.97 24.38 -1.48
C ARG A 29 -14.02 23.49 -2.28
N GLN A 30 -13.51 22.40 -1.68
CA GLN A 30 -12.64 21.45 -2.38
C GLN A 30 -13.34 20.77 -3.56
N HIS A 31 -14.59 20.35 -3.37
CA HIS A 31 -15.44 19.77 -4.43
C HIS A 31 -15.75 20.75 -5.58
N GLY A 32 -15.50 22.05 -5.40
CA GLY A 32 -15.56 23.05 -6.47
C GLY A 32 -14.29 23.16 -7.31
N PHE A 33 -13.19 22.49 -6.94
CA PHE A 33 -11.88 22.64 -7.58
C PHE A 33 -11.93 22.44 -9.10
N PHE A 34 -12.40 21.28 -9.60
CA PHE A 34 -12.41 21.00 -11.04
C PHE A 34 -13.38 21.92 -11.80
N ARG A 35 -14.55 22.20 -11.22
CA ARG A 35 -15.53 23.14 -11.79
C ARG A 35 -14.93 24.54 -11.98
N LYS A 36 -14.11 25.01 -11.03
CA LYS A 36 -13.42 26.31 -11.12
C LYS A 36 -12.47 26.37 -12.32
N TYR A 37 -11.84 25.27 -12.69
CA TYR A 37 -10.89 25.18 -13.81
C TYR A 37 -11.53 24.67 -15.12
N GLY A 38 -12.86 24.51 -15.16
CA GLY A 38 -13.56 24.01 -16.35
C GLY A 38 -13.27 22.54 -16.68
N ILE A 39 -12.78 21.76 -15.72
CA ILE A 39 -12.48 20.34 -15.90
C ILE A 39 -13.76 19.54 -15.65
N PRO A 40 -14.20 18.69 -16.60
CA PRO A 40 -15.42 17.89 -16.45
C PRO A 40 -15.21 16.77 -15.42
N GLY A 41 -16.30 16.20 -14.92
CA GLY A 41 -16.24 15.10 -13.96
C GLY A 41 -17.59 14.76 -13.34
N PRO A 42 -17.70 13.60 -12.68
CA PRO A 42 -18.87 13.26 -11.87
C PRO A 42 -19.06 14.25 -10.72
N GLU A 43 -20.33 14.54 -10.38
CA GLU A 43 -20.64 15.36 -9.21
C GLU A 43 -20.29 14.59 -7.92
N PRO A 44 -19.50 15.18 -7.01
CA PRO A 44 -19.13 14.53 -5.76
C PRO A 44 -20.24 14.62 -4.71
N ASP A 45 -20.43 13.53 -3.95
CA ASP A 45 -21.13 13.58 -2.68
C ASP A 45 -20.27 14.27 -1.60
N LEU A 46 -20.91 14.81 -0.56
CA LEU A 46 -20.26 15.67 0.42
C LEU A 46 -19.19 14.96 1.29
N LEU A 47 -19.33 13.65 1.53
CA LEU A 47 -18.49 12.92 2.48
C LEU A 47 -17.43 12.07 1.76
N SER A 48 -17.84 11.24 0.83
CA SER A 48 -16.97 10.30 0.10
C SER A 48 -16.48 10.84 -1.25
N GLY A 49 -17.05 11.95 -1.72
CA GLY A 49 -16.78 12.47 -3.05
C GLY A 49 -17.37 11.54 -4.11
N ASN A 50 -16.52 10.76 -4.77
CA ASN A 50 -16.93 9.71 -5.70
C ASN A 50 -16.38 8.33 -5.30
N TYR A 51 -15.73 8.22 -4.13
CA TYR A 51 -15.07 7.01 -3.69
C TYR A 51 -16.04 5.82 -3.54
N MET A 52 -17.24 6.03 -2.98
CA MET A 52 -18.23 4.96 -2.85
C MET A 52 -18.72 4.42 -4.21
N GLN A 53 -18.75 5.25 -5.25
CA GLN A 53 -19.08 4.80 -6.61
C GLN A 53 -17.99 3.83 -7.12
N LEU A 54 -16.72 4.19 -6.92
CA LEU A 54 -15.57 3.37 -7.32
C LEU A 54 -15.43 2.08 -6.52
N LYS A 55 -15.87 2.06 -5.25
CA LYS A 55 -15.78 0.87 -4.40
C LYS A 55 -16.70 -0.25 -4.88
N LYS A 56 -17.84 0.08 -5.50
CA LYS A 56 -18.82 -0.91 -5.98
C LYS A 56 -18.30 -1.66 -7.21
N ASP A 57 -17.90 -0.92 -8.24
CA ASP A 57 -17.25 -1.45 -9.43
C ASP A 57 -16.35 -0.39 -10.03
N ARG A 58 -15.06 -0.46 -9.71
CA ARG A 58 -14.07 0.53 -10.15
C ARG A 58 -13.92 0.54 -11.67
N ILE A 59 -14.01 -0.63 -12.32
CA ILE A 59 -13.73 -0.76 -13.75
C ILE A 59 -14.90 -0.17 -14.53
N GLU A 60 -16.12 -0.63 -14.26
CA GLU A 60 -17.31 -0.17 -14.95
C GLU A 60 -17.52 1.35 -14.77
N VAL A 61 -17.33 1.85 -13.54
CA VAL A 61 -17.50 3.28 -13.23
C VAL A 61 -16.46 4.12 -13.96
N MET A 62 -15.18 3.71 -13.97
CA MET A 62 -14.14 4.45 -14.69
C MET A 62 -14.38 4.43 -16.20
N GLU A 63 -14.74 3.29 -16.78
CA GLU A 63 -15.10 3.21 -18.21
C GLU A 63 -16.28 4.11 -18.57
N GLY A 64 -17.32 4.12 -17.72
CA GLY A 64 -18.48 4.99 -17.88
C GLY A 64 -18.10 6.47 -17.80
N TRP A 65 -17.23 6.86 -16.86
CA TRP A 65 -16.74 8.23 -16.75
C TRP A 65 -15.85 8.64 -17.92
N ILE A 66 -14.96 7.78 -18.41
CA ILE A 66 -14.15 8.04 -19.60
C ILE A 66 -15.05 8.30 -20.81
N LYS A 67 -16.08 7.46 -21.02
CA LYS A 67 -17.04 7.62 -22.12
C LYS A 67 -17.83 8.93 -22.01
N ARG A 68 -18.17 9.36 -20.79
CA ARG A 68 -19.03 10.53 -20.53
C ARG A 68 -18.28 11.86 -20.49
N TYR A 69 -17.11 11.90 -19.87
CA TYR A 69 -16.35 13.13 -19.60
C TYR A 69 -15.12 13.28 -20.49
N GLY A 70 -14.81 12.26 -21.29
CA GLY A 70 -13.71 12.27 -22.24
C GLY A 70 -12.38 11.85 -21.61
N LYS A 71 -11.29 12.20 -22.29
CA LYS A 71 -9.96 11.67 -21.95
C LYS A 71 -9.33 12.26 -20.69
N VAL A 72 -9.77 13.44 -20.28
CA VAL A 72 -9.27 14.15 -19.10
C VAL A 72 -10.46 14.64 -18.28
N PHE A 73 -10.58 14.15 -17.05
CA PHE A 73 -11.65 14.52 -16.14
C PHE A 73 -11.20 14.43 -14.68
N GLY A 74 -11.93 15.10 -13.80
CA GLY A 74 -11.65 15.12 -12.37
C GLY A 74 -12.71 14.36 -11.57
N PHE A 75 -12.31 13.71 -10.48
CA PHE A 75 -13.20 13.12 -9.48
C PHE A 75 -12.63 13.33 -8.08
N TYR A 76 -13.36 12.94 -7.04
CA TYR A 76 -12.93 13.16 -5.66
C TYR A 76 -12.87 11.85 -4.88
N MET A 77 -11.81 11.66 -4.08
CA MET A 77 -11.80 10.63 -3.02
C MET A 77 -11.87 11.33 -1.66
N GLY A 78 -13.02 11.21 -1.01
CA GLY A 78 -13.35 12.07 0.13
C GLY A 78 -13.37 13.54 -0.31
N GLU A 79 -12.54 14.35 0.32
CA GLU A 79 -12.36 15.77 -0.03
C GLU A 79 -11.23 16.03 -1.03
N ARG A 80 -10.42 15.02 -1.38
CA ARG A 80 -9.23 15.21 -2.21
C ARG A 80 -9.55 15.11 -3.71
N PRO A 81 -9.12 16.09 -4.54
CA PRO A 81 -9.28 16.03 -5.98
C PRO A 81 -8.30 15.04 -6.63
N TYR A 82 -8.78 14.25 -7.58
CA TYR A 82 -8.00 13.36 -8.43
C TYR A 82 -8.34 13.60 -9.89
N MET A 83 -7.31 13.72 -10.72
CA MET A 83 -7.47 13.85 -12.16
C MET A 83 -7.18 12.51 -12.83
N VAL A 84 -8.07 12.09 -13.71
CA VAL A 84 -7.84 10.97 -14.62
C VAL A 84 -7.37 11.54 -15.95
N VAL A 85 -6.27 10.98 -16.46
CA VAL A 85 -5.73 11.28 -17.77
C VAL A 85 -5.58 9.97 -18.52
N THR A 86 -6.31 9.85 -19.63
CA THR A 86 -6.22 8.70 -20.56
C THR A 86 -5.67 9.11 -21.93
N ASP A 87 -5.37 10.40 -22.12
CA ASP A 87 -4.71 10.88 -23.33
C ASP A 87 -3.21 10.57 -23.30
N LEU A 88 -2.74 9.83 -24.31
CA LEU A 88 -1.36 9.35 -24.37
C LEU A 88 -0.33 10.48 -24.41
N ASP A 89 -0.63 11.59 -25.07
CA ASP A 89 0.33 12.69 -25.21
C ASP A 89 0.49 13.42 -23.88
N VAL A 90 -0.61 13.60 -23.14
CA VAL A 90 -0.57 14.16 -21.78
C VAL A 90 0.13 13.21 -20.80
N ILE A 91 -0.11 11.89 -20.90
CA ILE A 91 0.61 10.89 -20.09
C ILE A 91 2.12 10.97 -20.34
N LYS A 92 2.55 11.07 -21.61
CA LYS A 92 3.97 11.24 -21.96
C LYS A 92 4.52 12.56 -21.42
N GLU A 93 3.76 13.64 -21.50
CA GLU A 93 4.16 14.92 -20.93
C GLU A 93 4.43 14.77 -19.41
N CYS A 94 3.48 14.22 -18.66
CA CYS A 94 3.58 14.05 -17.21
C CYS A 94 4.72 13.10 -16.79
N PHE A 95 4.83 11.93 -17.41
CA PHE A 95 5.71 10.86 -16.92
C PHE A 95 7.07 10.76 -17.63
N ILE A 96 7.27 11.48 -18.74
CA ILE A 96 8.57 11.52 -19.45
C ILE A 96 9.21 12.89 -19.32
N LYS A 97 8.54 13.95 -19.77
CA LYS A 97 9.10 15.30 -19.78
C LYS A 97 9.07 15.94 -18.39
N GLU A 98 7.93 15.88 -17.73
CA GLU A 98 7.67 16.49 -16.42
C GLU A 98 7.80 15.49 -15.28
N THR A 99 8.61 14.44 -15.44
CA THR A 99 8.73 13.37 -14.41
C THR A 99 9.11 13.93 -13.04
N ASN A 100 9.87 15.03 -12.96
CA ASN A 100 10.26 15.68 -11.71
C ASN A 100 9.08 16.37 -10.99
N ASN A 101 7.92 16.50 -11.63
CA ASN A 101 6.71 17.04 -11.03
C ASN A 101 5.71 15.94 -10.65
N PHE A 102 5.72 14.78 -11.34
CA PHE A 102 4.70 13.72 -11.20
C PHE A 102 5.21 12.38 -10.62
N TYR A 103 6.42 12.32 -10.05
CA TYR A 103 7.01 11.06 -9.59
C TYR A 103 6.50 10.57 -8.21
N ASN A 104 5.83 11.41 -7.43
CA ASN A 104 5.35 11.06 -6.10
C ASN A 104 3.99 10.36 -6.15
N ARG A 105 3.80 9.35 -5.28
CA ARG A 105 2.51 8.67 -5.08
C ARG A 105 1.66 9.44 -4.08
N SER A 106 0.35 9.49 -4.28
CA SER A 106 -0.58 10.04 -3.29
C SER A 106 -0.65 9.13 -2.08
N ASN A 107 -0.35 9.65 -0.88
CA ASN A 107 -0.58 8.93 0.36
C ASN A 107 -2.05 9.12 0.79
N ILE A 108 -2.89 8.14 0.48
CA ILE A 108 -4.34 8.24 0.66
C ILE A 108 -4.74 7.87 2.10
N PHE A 109 -4.20 6.79 2.65
CA PHE A 109 -4.64 6.24 3.95
C PHE A 109 -3.55 5.49 4.74
N LEU A 110 -2.30 5.40 4.24
CA LEU A 110 -1.20 4.65 4.89
C LEU A 110 -0.13 5.61 5.46
N ASP A 111 -0.58 6.69 6.10
CA ASP A 111 0.31 7.68 6.69
C ASP A 111 0.58 7.39 8.18
N PHE A 112 1.11 6.20 8.48
CA PHE A 112 1.52 5.77 9.81
C PHE A 112 2.57 4.65 9.71
N GLU A 113 3.35 4.41 10.77
CA GLU A 113 4.40 3.37 10.77
C GLU A 113 3.81 1.94 10.85
N PRO A 114 4.39 0.95 10.14
CA PRO A 114 5.63 1.01 9.34
C PRO A 114 5.43 1.46 7.88
N PHE A 115 4.20 1.72 7.45
CA PHE A 115 3.89 1.99 6.04
C PHE A 115 4.43 3.34 5.54
N ARG A 116 4.46 4.35 6.41
CA ARG A 116 5.03 5.67 6.10
C ARG A 116 6.50 5.57 5.68
N SER A 117 7.29 4.78 6.39
CA SER A 117 8.71 4.54 6.10
C SER A 117 8.97 3.46 5.04
N SER A 118 7.91 2.82 4.52
CA SER A 118 8.04 1.82 3.45
C SER A 118 8.28 2.45 2.08
N LEU A 119 8.79 1.67 1.11
CA LEU A 119 9.04 2.15 -0.25
C LEU A 119 7.78 2.72 -0.94
N ILE A 120 6.58 2.27 -0.56
CA ILE A 120 5.32 2.78 -1.09
C ILE A 120 4.84 4.07 -0.40
N GLY A 121 5.31 4.35 0.81
CA GLY A 121 4.99 5.55 1.60
C GLY A 121 5.99 6.69 1.43
N LEU A 122 7.26 6.37 1.17
CA LEU A 122 8.30 7.36 0.92
C LEU A 122 8.01 8.18 -0.36
N SER A 123 8.46 9.43 -0.35
CA SER A 123 8.37 10.35 -1.49
C SER A 123 9.67 11.12 -1.67
N GLY A 124 9.81 11.84 -2.78
CA GLY A 124 10.93 12.77 -2.94
C GLY A 124 12.30 12.10 -3.01
N PHE A 125 13.26 12.76 -2.38
CA PHE A 125 14.64 12.30 -2.28
C PHE A 125 14.78 10.97 -1.53
N GLU A 126 14.05 10.77 -0.43
CA GLU A 126 14.13 9.54 0.36
C GLU A 126 13.66 8.32 -0.43
N TRP A 127 12.55 8.43 -1.16
CA TRP A 127 12.11 7.37 -2.06
C TRP A 127 13.16 7.07 -3.14
N LYS A 128 13.73 8.11 -3.76
CA LYS A 128 14.78 7.96 -4.78
C LYS A 128 16.00 7.24 -4.21
N LYS A 129 16.43 7.61 -3.00
CA LYS A 129 17.56 7.01 -2.28
C LYS A 129 17.32 5.52 -2.05
N VAL A 130 16.22 5.15 -1.39
CA VAL A 130 15.90 3.74 -1.09
C VAL A 130 15.71 2.94 -2.38
N ARG A 131 14.99 3.47 -3.37
CA ARG A 131 14.82 2.79 -4.67
C ARG A 131 16.14 2.56 -5.38
N SER A 132 17.06 3.53 -5.36
CA SER A 132 18.37 3.40 -6.02
C SER A 132 19.23 2.31 -5.37
N ALA A 133 19.14 2.14 -4.05
CA ALA A 133 19.79 1.04 -3.34
C ALA A 133 19.17 -0.33 -3.66
N LEU A 134 17.87 -0.39 -3.94
CA LEU A 134 17.15 -1.64 -4.26
C LEU A 134 17.28 -2.10 -5.71
N ASN A 135 17.36 -1.17 -6.66
CA ASN A 135 17.38 -1.48 -8.09
C ASN A 135 18.46 -2.50 -8.52
N PRO A 136 19.70 -2.50 -7.99
CA PRO A 136 20.73 -3.49 -8.35
C PRO A 136 20.32 -4.95 -8.11
N SER A 137 19.45 -5.20 -7.13
CA SER A 137 18.90 -6.52 -6.81
C SER A 137 18.05 -7.11 -7.94
N PHE A 138 17.55 -6.26 -8.85
CA PHE A 138 16.77 -6.67 -10.03
C PHE A 138 17.59 -6.73 -11.32
N SER A 139 18.92 -6.64 -11.24
CA SER A 139 19.77 -6.81 -12.43
C SER A 139 19.67 -8.24 -12.98
N THR A 140 19.91 -8.41 -14.29
CA THR A 140 19.82 -9.71 -14.98
C THR A 140 20.67 -10.79 -14.30
N SER A 141 21.86 -10.44 -13.82
CA SER A 141 22.73 -11.38 -13.09
C SER A 141 22.09 -11.86 -11.78
N LYS A 142 21.51 -10.94 -10.99
CA LYS A 142 20.82 -11.29 -9.74
C LYS A 142 19.55 -12.10 -9.99
N MET A 143 18.76 -11.72 -11.01
CA MET A 143 17.55 -12.47 -11.40
C MET A 143 17.87 -13.90 -11.87
N LYS A 144 18.97 -14.11 -12.61
CA LYS A 144 19.43 -15.44 -13.01
C LYS A 144 19.76 -16.32 -11.80
N MET A 145 20.38 -15.75 -10.76
CA MET A 145 20.67 -16.49 -9.53
C MET A 145 19.40 -16.92 -8.78
N MET A 146 18.33 -16.13 -8.83
CA MET A 146 17.03 -16.47 -8.20
C MET A 146 16.21 -17.47 -9.02
N THR A 147 16.52 -17.67 -10.30
CA THR A 147 15.73 -18.52 -11.22
C THR A 147 15.65 -19.97 -10.74
N HIS A 148 16.73 -20.48 -10.14
CA HIS A 148 16.72 -21.84 -9.58
C HIS A 148 15.69 -21.97 -8.44
N THR A 149 15.70 -21.03 -7.49
CA THR A 149 14.73 -20.98 -6.39
C THR A 149 13.29 -20.83 -6.90
N MET A 150 13.06 -19.97 -7.89
CA MET A 150 11.75 -19.82 -8.53
C MET A 150 11.27 -21.14 -9.17
N SER A 151 12.17 -21.86 -9.82
CA SER A 151 11.84 -23.15 -10.47
C SER A 151 11.43 -24.19 -9.42
N GLN A 152 12.14 -24.26 -8.29
CA GLN A 152 11.78 -25.14 -7.17
C GLN A 152 10.39 -24.81 -6.59
N CYS A 153 10.05 -23.52 -6.44
CA CYS A 153 8.70 -23.12 -6.01
C CYS A 153 7.62 -23.58 -7.01
N VAL A 154 7.90 -23.51 -8.32
CA VAL A 154 6.97 -23.96 -9.36
C VAL A 154 6.84 -25.49 -9.37
N GLU A 155 7.93 -26.23 -9.19
CA GLU A 155 7.90 -27.69 -9.04
C GLU A 155 7.02 -28.10 -7.86
N GLU A 156 7.17 -27.44 -6.70
CA GLU A 156 6.32 -27.67 -5.53
C GLU A 156 4.83 -27.39 -5.82
N MET A 157 4.52 -26.30 -6.54
CA MET A 157 3.15 -26.01 -6.98
C MET A 157 2.59 -27.13 -7.87
N LEU A 158 3.40 -27.64 -8.82
CA LEU A 158 2.99 -28.70 -9.72
C LEU A 158 2.73 -30.02 -8.99
N GLU A 159 3.53 -30.33 -7.96
CA GLU A 159 3.28 -31.48 -7.08
C GLU A 159 1.93 -31.34 -6.36
N VAL A 160 1.66 -30.18 -5.74
CA VAL A 160 0.38 -29.91 -5.06
C VAL A 160 -0.81 -30.06 -6.02
N LEU A 161 -0.71 -29.51 -7.24
CA LEU A 161 -1.73 -29.66 -8.26
C LEU A 161 -1.89 -31.12 -8.73
N GLY A 162 -0.79 -31.85 -8.86
CA GLY A 162 -0.77 -33.28 -9.19
C GLY A 162 -1.52 -34.11 -8.15
N GLU A 163 -1.31 -33.83 -6.86
CA GLU A 163 -2.02 -34.49 -5.77
C GLU A 163 -3.54 -34.29 -5.85
N HIS A 164 -4.01 -33.06 -6.11
CA HIS A 164 -5.44 -32.79 -6.30
C HIS A 164 -6.00 -33.46 -7.56
N THR A 165 -5.22 -33.51 -8.64
CA THR A 165 -5.60 -34.17 -9.89
C THR A 165 -5.83 -35.67 -9.67
N VAL A 166 -4.93 -36.33 -8.93
CA VAL A 166 -5.06 -37.75 -8.56
C VAL A 166 -6.32 -38.01 -7.75
N ARG A 167 -6.71 -37.07 -6.87
CA ARG A 167 -7.94 -37.13 -6.08
C ARG A 167 -9.20 -36.76 -6.86
N GLY A 168 -9.07 -36.23 -8.09
CA GLY A 168 -10.19 -35.72 -8.88
C GLY A 168 -10.84 -34.47 -8.28
N GLU A 169 -10.10 -33.69 -7.48
CA GLU A 169 -10.61 -32.53 -6.77
C GLU A 169 -10.49 -31.25 -7.59
N ALA A 170 -11.51 -30.40 -7.54
CA ALA A 170 -11.41 -29.04 -8.05
C ALA A 170 -10.50 -28.20 -7.16
N VAL A 171 -9.70 -27.33 -7.76
CA VAL A 171 -8.75 -26.48 -7.06
C VAL A 171 -9.07 -25.00 -7.30
N ASN A 172 -8.98 -24.19 -6.26
CA ASN A 172 -9.01 -22.74 -6.40
C ASN A 172 -7.65 -22.21 -6.87
N LEU A 173 -7.54 -21.85 -8.15
CA LEU A 173 -6.31 -21.32 -8.72
C LEU A 173 -5.84 -20.01 -8.06
N LEU A 174 -6.74 -19.21 -7.49
CA LEU A 174 -6.35 -18.01 -6.76
C LEU A 174 -5.56 -18.37 -5.50
N ASP A 175 -6.00 -19.38 -4.75
CA ASP A 175 -5.31 -19.82 -3.53
C ASP A 175 -3.92 -20.38 -3.86
N VAL A 176 -3.84 -21.24 -4.88
CA VAL A 176 -2.58 -21.80 -5.36
C VAL A 176 -1.63 -20.71 -5.84
N SER A 177 -2.13 -19.75 -6.64
CA SER A 177 -1.32 -18.65 -7.17
C SER A 177 -0.80 -17.73 -6.06
N GLN A 178 -1.61 -17.48 -5.03
CA GLN A 178 -1.19 -16.70 -3.86
C GLN A 178 -0.11 -17.42 -3.06
N GLY A 179 -0.25 -18.75 -2.85
CA GLY A 179 0.76 -19.58 -2.21
C GLY A 179 2.08 -19.53 -2.98
N LEU A 180 2.06 -19.83 -4.28
CA LEU A 180 3.25 -19.76 -5.14
C LEU A 180 3.91 -18.37 -5.10
N THR A 181 3.11 -17.31 -5.27
CA THR A 181 3.65 -15.93 -5.32
C THR A 181 4.33 -15.57 -4.00
N LEU A 182 3.70 -15.90 -2.88
CA LEU A 182 4.29 -15.63 -1.56
C LEU A 182 5.54 -16.47 -1.32
N ASP A 183 5.54 -17.74 -1.71
CA ASP A 183 6.69 -18.63 -1.55
C ASP A 183 7.90 -18.14 -2.35
N VAL A 184 7.69 -17.73 -3.60
CA VAL A 184 8.74 -17.12 -4.44
C VAL A 184 9.29 -15.86 -3.78
N ILE A 185 8.43 -14.96 -3.29
CA ILE A 185 8.87 -13.71 -2.63
C ILE A 185 9.63 -14.02 -1.33
N ALA A 186 9.11 -14.91 -0.49
CA ALA A 186 9.72 -15.27 0.78
C ALA A 186 11.10 -15.90 0.58
N LYS A 187 11.23 -16.88 -0.33
CA LYS A 187 12.50 -17.55 -0.60
C LYS A 187 13.50 -16.65 -1.33
N CYS A 188 13.08 -15.86 -2.33
CA CYS A 188 14.00 -15.03 -3.14
C CYS A 188 14.37 -13.70 -2.47
N ALA A 189 13.40 -13.00 -1.89
CA ALA A 189 13.62 -11.65 -1.36
C ALA A 189 14.03 -11.67 0.12
N LEU A 190 13.45 -12.57 0.91
CA LEU A 190 13.63 -12.61 2.37
C LEU A 190 14.53 -13.77 2.84
N ALA A 191 14.89 -14.69 1.93
CA ALA A 191 15.49 -16.00 2.24
C ALA A 191 14.79 -16.72 3.39
N TRP A 192 13.47 -16.62 3.40
CA TRP A 192 12.59 -17.22 4.37
C TRP A 192 11.96 -18.46 3.75
N GLN A 193 12.13 -19.59 4.42
CA GLN A 193 11.39 -20.81 4.11
C GLN A 193 9.97 -20.72 4.66
N VAL A 194 8.99 -20.76 3.76
CA VAL A 194 7.56 -20.80 4.08
C VAL A 194 6.97 -22.05 3.45
N GLU A 195 5.93 -22.59 4.07
CA GLU A 195 5.21 -23.78 3.56
C GLU A 195 3.82 -23.38 3.03
N CYS A 196 3.67 -22.13 2.58
CA CYS A 196 2.38 -21.55 2.24
C CYS A 196 1.70 -22.17 1.00
N GLN A 197 2.44 -22.94 0.19
CA GLN A 197 1.87 -23.70 -0.94
C GLN A 197 1.12 -24.94 -0.48
N ARG A 198 1.69 -25.69 0.47
CA ARG A 198 1.12 -26.94 1.00
C ARG A 198 0.20 -26.69 2.19
N ASN A 199 0.42 -25.59 2.93
CA ASN A 199 -0.36 -25.20 4.09
C ASN A 199 -1.06 -23.85 3.87
N VAL A 200 -2.35 -23.89 3.52
CA VAL A 200 -3.20 -22.70 3.37
C VAL A 200 -3.39 -21.90 4.66
N THR A 201 -3.06 -22.49 5.82
CA THR A 201 -3.08 -21.84 7.14
C THR A 201 -1.71 -21.32 7.57
N ASP A 202 -0.73 -21.29 6.66
CA ASP A 202 0.57 -20.68 6.92
C ASP A 202 0.40 -19.26 7.50
N PRO A 203 1.09 -18.93 8.62
CA PRO A 203 0.93 -17.64 9.29
C PRO A 203 1.23 -16.45 8.38
N MET A 204 2.24 -16.54 7.51
CA MET A 204 2.62 -15.47 6.60
C MET A 204 1.57 -15.28 5.51
N LEU A 205 1.05 -16.38 4.95
CA LEU A 205 -0.03 -16.31 3.96
C LEU A 205 -1.29 -15.68 4.54
N ARG A 206 -1.70 -16.10 5.74
CA ARG A 206 -2.86 -15.51 6.42
C ARG A 206 -2.64 -14.04 6.77
N ALA A 207 -1.45 -13.68 7.23
CA ALA A 207 -1.05 -12.31 7.50
C ALA A 207 -1.19 -11.41 6.26
N VAL A 208 -0.58 -11.81 5.14
CA VAL A 208 -0.60 -11.02 3.89
C VAL A 208 -2.02 -10.91 3.34
N ARG A 209 -2.78 -12.02 3.32
CA ARG A 209 -4.19 -12.00 2.89
C ARG A 209 -5.03 -11.06 3.74
N LYS A 210 -4.84 -11.12 5.06
CA LYS A 210 -5.53 -10.25 5.99
C LYS A 210 -5.21 -8.80 5.63
N VAL A 211 -3.95 -8.39 5.60
CA VAL A 211 -3.56 -7.01 5.25
C VAL A 211 -4.23 -6.54 3.95
N LEU A 212 -4.25 -7.37 2.90
CA LEU A 212 -4.87 -7.01 1.61
C LEU A 212 -6.40 -6.85 1.67
N LEU A 213 -7.12 -7.76 2.33
CA LEU A 213 -8.59 -7.67 2.48
C LEU A 213 -8.99 -6.45 3.32
N ASP A 214 -8.18 -6.18 4.31
CA ASP A 214 -8.45 -5.22 5.37
C ASP A 214 -8.27 -3.78 4.77
N LEU A 215 -7.49 -3.61 3.68
CA LEU A 215 -7.47 -2.38 2.85
C LEU A 215 -8.85 -1.96 2.31
N GLU A 216 -9.80 -2.90 2.21
CA GLU A 216 -11.18 -2.63 1.78
C GLU A 216 -12.16 -2.47 2.95
N SER A 217 -11.66 -2.42 4.19
CA SER A 217 -12.47 -2.32 5.40
C SER A 217 -13.20 -0.98 5.55
N VAL A 218 -14.25 -0.99 6.40
CA VAL A 218 -15.01 0.20 6.79
C VAL A 218 -14.12 1.25 7.47
N LEU A 219 -13.05 0.82 8.15
CA LEU A 219 -12.08 1.72 8.74
C LEU A 219 -11.39 2.57 7.66
N VAL A 220 -10.94 1.94 6.57
CA VAL A 220 -10.32 2.65 5.45
C VAL A 220 -11.30 3.61 4.79
N ASP A 221 -12.57 3.21 4.63
CA ASP A 221 -13.60 4.11 4.14
C ASP A 221 -13.75 5.35 5.04
N GLY A 222 -13.74 5.15 6.36
CA GLY A 222 -13.77 6.22 7.35
C GLY A 222 -12.57 7.18 7.22
N LEU A 223 -11.37 6.66 7.00
CA LEU A 223 -10.15 7.47 6.82
C LEU A 223 -10.16 8.27 5.52
N ILE A 224 -10.74 7.72 4.46
CA ILE A 224 -10.91 8.42 3.18
C ILE A 224 -11.94 9.54 3.35
N CYS A 225 -13.10 9.23 3.94
CA CYS A 225 -14.19 10.17 4.15
C CYS A 225 -13.88 11.25 5.18
N PHE A 226 -13.08 10.96 6.22
CA PHE A 226 -12.79 11.88 7.33
C PHE A 226 -11.28 11.99 7.62
N PRO A 227 -10.56 12.88 6.92
CA PRO A 227 -9.12 13.07 7.10
C PRO A 227 -8.64 13.41 8.52
N PRO A 228 -9.41 14.09 9.40
CA PRO A 228 -9.00 14.24 10.79
C PRO A 228 -8.79 12.91 11.53
N LEU A 229 -9.52 11.85 11.15
CA LEU A 229 -9.33 10.52 11.73
C LEU A 229 -7.97 9.91 11.38
N ARG A 230 -7.31 10.38 10.32
CA ARG A 230 -5.97 9.89 9.92
C ARG A 230 -4.91 10.24 10.96
N GLN A 231 -5.03 11.36 11.67
CA GLN A 231 -4.09 11.68 12.74
C GLN A 231 -4.29 10.76 13.95
N ALA A 232 -5.54 10.36 14.21
CA ALA A 232 -5.87 9.44 15.29
C ALA A 232 -5.49 7.98 14.98
N ILE A 233 -5.19 7.63 13.73
CA ILE A 233 -4.89 6.24 13.39
C ILE A 233 -3.62 5.74 14.06
N GLU A 234 -2.62 6.59 14.28
CA GLU A 234 -1.41 6.19 14.99
C GLU A 234 -1.71 5.71 16.42
N TRP A 235 -2.76 6.22 17.04
CA TRP A 235 -3.17 5.81 18.39
C TRP A 235 -4.00 4.54 18.37
N VAL A 236 -4.80 4.33 17.32
CA VAL A 236 -5.68 3.16 17.18
C VAL A 236 -4.92 1.96 16.60
N TYR A 237 -3.92 2.21 15.74
CA TYR A 237 -3.17 1.20 15.02
C TYR A 237 -2.57 0.12 15.92
N PRO A 238 -1.91 0.43 17.06
CA PRO A 238 -1.36 -0.57 17.97
C PRO A 238 -2.39 -1.56 18.53
N TYR A 239 -3.67 -1.17 18.57
CA TYR A 239 -4.77 -2.02 19.05
C TYR A 239 -5.49 -2.75 17.90
N SER A 240 -5.06 -2.52 16.66
CA SER A 240 -5.63 -3.16 15.48
C SER A 240 -4.91 -4.47 15.17
N SER A 241 -5.62 -5.42 14.56
CA SER A 241 -4.99 -6.67 14.12
C SER A 241 -3.95 -6.52 13.02
N TYR A 242 -3.83 -5.34 12.40
CA TYR A 242 -2.74 -5.03 11.46
C TYR A 242 -1.41 -4.89 12.16
N HIS A 243 -1.41 -4.33 13.37
CA HIS A 243 -0.20 -4.15 14.14
C HIS A 243 0.42 -5.51 14.45
N ASP A 244 -0.37 -6.49 14.89
CA ASP A 244 0.14 -7.83 15.21
C ASP A 244 0.83 -8.49 14.01
N VAL A 245 0.20 -8.41 12.82
CA VAL A 245 0.74 -8.98 11.58
C VAL A 245 2.03 -8.28 11.16
N THR A 246 2.00 -6.95 11.07
CA THR A 246 3.17 -6.17 10.63
C THR A 246 4.32 -6.26 11.63
N LYS A 247 4.02 -6.32 12.93
CA LYS A 247 4.99 -6.54 13.99
C LYS A 247 5.62 -7.91 13.88
N GLN A 248 4.86 -8.98 13.65
CA GLN A 248 5.41 -10.32 13.46
C GLN A 248 6.40 -10.37 12.28
N ILE A 249 6.05 -9.75 11.16
CA ILE A 249 6.93 -9.66 9.99
C ILE A 249 8.20 -8.85 10.32
N THR A 250 8.04 -7.69 10.95
CA THR A 250 9.14 -6.77 11.27
C THR A 250 10.09 -7.38 12.32
N ASP A 251 9.56 -8.04 13.34
CA ASP A 251 10.34 -8.71 14.40
C ASP A 251 11.15 -9.87 13.82
N ASN A 252 10.55 -10.65 12.92
CA ASN A 252 11.27 -11.75 12.26
C ASN A 252 12.36 -11.24 11.33
N LEU A 253 12.09 -10.20 10.53
CA LEU A 253 13.10 -9.57 9.68
C LEU A 253 14.24 -8.97 10.51
N SER A 254 13.91 -8.32 11.63
CA SER A 254 14.91 -7.75 12.54
C SER A 254 15.85 -8.84 13.09
N LYS A 255 15.30 -9.99 13.50
CA LYS A 255 16.12 -11.14 13.94
C LYS A 255 17.05 -11.64 12.83
N VAL A 256 16.55 -11.76 11.60
CA VAL A 256 17.37 -12.22 10.45
C VAL A 256 18.48 -11.19 10.14
N ILE A 257 18.15 -9.91 10.15
CA ILE A 257 19.12 -8.82 9.96
C ILE A 257 20.20 -8.87 11.04
N ASP A 258 19.83 -9.04 12.31
CA ASP A 258 20.76 -9.10 13.44
C ASP A 258 21.71 -10.30 13.34
N LEU A 259 21.21 -11.47 12.96
CA LEU A 259 22.04 -12.66 12.74
C LEU A 259 23.08 -12.41 11.64
N ARG A 260 22.67 -11.79 10.53
CA ARG A 260 23.55 -11.48 9.39
C ARG A 260 24.59 -10.42 9.74
N ARG A 261 24.21 -9.37 10.47
CA ARG A 261 25.13 -8.33 10.98
C ARG A 261 26.17 -8.92 11.92
N LYS A 262 25.79 -9.87 12.77
CA LYS A 262 26.71 -10.63 13.64
C LYS A 262 27.58 -11.65 12.88
N LYS A 263 27.47 -11.74 11.55
CA LYS A 263 28.13 -12.73 10.68
C LYS A 263 27.83 -14.18 11.09
N GLN A 264 26.68 -14.43 11.70
CA GLN A 264 26.24 -15.75 12.11
C GLN A 264 25.28 -16.32 11.06
N GLY A 265 25.66 -17.44 10.44
CA GLY A 265 24.84 -18.15 9.44
C GLY A 265 25.32 -17.99 7.99
N PRO A 266 24.72 -18.76 7.06
CA PRO A 266 25.04 -18.69 5.65
C PRO A 266 24.70 -17.30 5.08
N ARG A 267 25.49 -16.83 4.11
CA ARG A 267 25.25 -15.60 3.35
C ARG A 267 24.76 -15.91 1.93
N PRO A 268 23.50 -16.35 1.77
CA PRO A 268 22.93 -16.47 0.44
C PRO A 268 22.90 -15.11 -0.25
N THR A 269 23.07 -15.11 -1.57
CA THR A 269 22.95 -13.89 -2.38
C THR A 269 21.47 -13.61 -2.66
N ASP A 270 20.75 -13.20 -1.62
CA ASP A 270 19.34 -12.80 -1.68
C ASP A 270 19.19 -11.26 -1.65
N MET A 271 17.97 -10.78 -1.86
CA MET A 271 17.69 -9.34 -1.91
C MET A 271 18.02 -8.63 -0.59
N LEU A 272 17.76 -9.28 0.56
CA LEU A 272 18.06 -8.73 1.87
C LEU A 272 19.58 -8.51 2.08
N GLN A 273 20.42 -9.45 1.64
CA GLN A 273 21.86 -9.31 1.73
C GLN A 273 22.37 -8.18 0.83
N LEU A 274 21.79 -8.02 -0.36
CA LEU A 274 22.13 -6.91 -1.26
C LEU A 274 21.76 -5.55 -0.64
N MET A 275 20.65 -5.46 0.08
CA MET A 275 20.25 -4.25 0.81
C MET A 275 21.22 -3.93 1.94
N LEU A 276 21.65 -4.93 2.73
CA LEU A 276 22.61 -4.73 3.81
C LEU A 276 23.96 -4.24 3.27
N ASN A 277 24.45 -4.80 2.16
CA ASN A 277 25.69 -4.35 1.53
C ASN A 277 25.57 -2.91 1.02
N ALA A 278 24.45 -2.56 0.38
CA ALA A 278 24.23 -1.19 -0.11
C ALA A 278 24.16 -0.16 1.03
N GLN A 279 23.67 -0.55 2.20
CA GLN A 279 23.71 0.28 3.41
C GLN A 279 25.16 0.48 3.90
N GLU A 280 25.93 -0.61 4.03
CA GLU A 280 27.34 -0.55 4.46
C GLU A 280 28.19 0.32 3.50
N ASP A 281 28.01 0.16 2.19
CA ASP A 281 28.72 0.96 1.17
C ASP A 281 28.41 2.46 1.31
N HIS A 282 27.14 2.80 1.58
CA HIS A 282 26.74 4.19 1.81
C HIS A 282 27.33 4.75 3.11
N GLU A 283 27.31 3.99 4.21
CA GLU A 283 27.87 4.41 5.50
C GLU A 283 29.38 4.68 5.38
N ASN A 284 30.10 3.79 4.69
CA ASN A 284 31.53 3.94 4.40
C ASN A 284 31.82 5.18 3.54
N ALA A 285 31.00 5.47 2.54
CA ALA A 285 31.15 6.65 1.68
C ALA A 285 30.87 7.98 2.40
N THR A 286 30.03 7.99 3.43
CA THR A 286 29.76 9.18 4.27
C THR A 286 30.76 9.38 5.42
N SER A 287 31.52 8.33 5.75
CA SER A 287 32.52 8.34 6.84
C SER A 287 33.94 8.67 6.34
N ALA A 288 34.12 8.76 5.01
CA ALA A 288 35.34 9.16 4.31
C ALA A 288 35.23 10.63 3.84
#